data_AF-A0A397V059-F1
#
_entry.id   AF-A0A397V059-F1
#
_cell.length_a   1.000
_cell.length_b   1.000
_cell.length_c   1.000
_cell.angle_alpha   90.00
_cell.angle_beta   90.00
_cell.angle_gamma   90.00
#
_symmetry.space_group_name_H-M   'P 1'
#
loop_
_entity.id
_entity.type
_entity.pdbx_description
1 polymer ?
#
loop_
_entity_poly.entity_id
_entity_poly.type
_entity_poly.pdbx_seq_one_letter_code
_entity_poly.pdbx_strand_id
1 'polypeptide(L)'
;MFRFISYVIFVIFDSTAISFLYTPSLVFLAIPTTLNLIFAFAILFSEREERFHNWFGQHTRVAVTIALISGANIDMLFLIKSYLMKWDFFNAPLSRNSLKGIFWGGCLNIFISDIPQFIIQVFYLRYSVVFDPIPIITLIASGLSMVSNIITKLFIRFKVFDEYLKGHLERKKDIKKDSIENENEADGLDISDKDKTDGETKFE
;
A
#
# COMPACT_ATOMS: atom_id res chain seq x y z
N MET A 1 8.51 10.71 5.78
CA MET A 1 9.86 11.31 5.86
C MET A 1 9.92 12.35 6.97
N PHE A 2 9.25 13.51 6.84
CA PHE A 2 9.26 14.57 7.86
C PHE A 2 8.91 14.07 9.29
N ARG A 3 7.82 13.31 9.45
CA ARG A 3 7.46 12.65 10.72
C ARG A 3 8.61 11.87 11.38
N PHE A 4 9.31 11.03 10.61
CA PHE A 4 10.41 10.21 11.13
C PHE A 4 11.56 11.08 11.62
N ILE A 5 11.90 12.14 10.88
CA ILE A 5 12.92 13.11 11.27
C ILE A 5 12.53 13.80 12.57
N SER A 6 11.28 14.28 12.67
CA SER A 6 10.74 14.88 13.89
C SER A 6 10.83 13.95 15.09
N TYR A 7 10.59 12.65 14.91
CA TYR A 7 10.65 11.67 15.99
C TYR A 7 12.10 11.38 16.42
N VAL A 8 13.02 11.28 15.46
CA VAL A 8 14.45 11.11 15.74
C VAL A 8 14.98 12.32 16.53
N ILE A 9 14.64 13.55 16.11
CA ILE A 9 15.01 14.77 16.82
C ILE A 9 14.50 14.74 18.25
N PHE A 10 13.20 14.42 18.44
CA PHE A 10 12.60 14.35 19.77
C PHE A 10 13.28 13.31 20.68
N VAL A 11 13.63 12.13 20.15
CA VAL A 11 14.31 11.09 20.93
C VAL A 11 15.70 11.54 21.37
N ILE A 12 16.46 12.18 20.47
CA ILE A 12 17.85 12.58 20.76
C ILE A 12 17.93 13.78 21.70
N PHE A 13 17.13 14.82 21.45
CA PHE A 13 17.30 16.13 22.09
C PHE A 13 16.35 16.35 23.27
N ASP A 14 15.08 15.93 23.14
CA ASP A 14 14.04 16.32 24.09
C ASP A 14 13.74 15.20 25.11
N SER A 15 13.67 13.94 24.67
CA SER A 15 13.24 12.85 25.54
C SER A 15 14.24 12.51 26.66
N THR A 16 15.50 12.94 26.52
CA THR A 16 16.54 12.81 27.56
C THR A 16 16.30 13.75 28.75
N ALA A 17 15.54 14.83 28.58
CA ALA A 17 15.17 15.75 29.65
C ALA A 17 14.19 15.14 30.66
N ILE A 18 13.43 14.12 30.25
CA ILE A 18 12.48 13.40 31.10
C ILE A 18 12.77 11.90 30.99
N SER A 19 13.55 11.35 31.93
CA SER A 19 14.06 9.97 31.87
C SER A 19 12.99 8.89 31.69
N PHE A 20 11.77 9.12 32.18
CA PHE A 20 10.63 8.20 32.00
C PHE A 20 10.08 8.18 30.57
N LEU A 21 10.25 9.26 29.79
CA LEU A 21 9.77 9.36 28.40
C LEU A 21 10.80 8.89 27.38
N TYR A 22 12.10 8.90 27.71
CA TYR A 22 13.16 8.42 26.81
C TYR A 22 12.93 6.99 26.33
N THR A 23 12.78 6.05 27.26
CA THR A 23 12.59 4.62 26.97
C THR A 23 11.38 4.34 26.07
N PRO A 24 10.15 4.79 26.39
CA PRO A 24 9.01 4.57 25.51
C PRO A 24 9.17 5.24 24.15
N SER A 25 9.77 6.45 24.08
CA SER A 25 10.01 7.14 22.80
C SER A 25 10.95 6.36 21.90
N LEU A 26 12.02 5.78 22.46
CA LEU A 26 12.96 4.94 21.72
C LEU A 26 12.29 3.64 21.23
N VAL A 27 11.48 3.01 22.08
CA VAL A 27 10.75 1.77 21.74
C VAL A 27 9.75 2.01 20.59
N PHE A 28 8.95 3.07 20.68
CA PHE A 28 7.96 3.43 19.65
C PHE A 28 8.56 4.05 18.38
N LEU A 29 9.86 4.39 18.40
CA LEU A 29 10.64 4.67 17.19
C LEU A 29 11.22 3.37 16.58
N ALA A 30 11.84 2.52 17.39
CA ALA A 30 12.60 1.37 16.92
C ALA A 30 11.70 0.21 16.43
N ILE A 31 10.65 -0.13 17.18
CA ILE A 31 9.77 -1.26 16.84
C ILE A 31 9.05 -1.02 15.50
N PRO A 32 8.33 0.11 15.28
CA PRO A 32 7.66 0.33 14.01
C PRO A 32 8.61 0.44 12.83
N THR A 33 9.78 1.05 13.01
CA THR A 33 10.81 1.15 11.97
C THR A 33 11.31 -0.23 11.54
N THR A 34 11.55 -1.11 12.51
CA THR A 34 11.99 -2.49 12.25
C THR A 34 10.89 -3.29 11.56
N LEU A 35 9.64 -3.17 12.02
CA LEU A 35 8.50 -3.84 11.38
C LEU A 35 8.27 -3.35 9.95
N ASN A 36 8.39 -2.05 9.69
CA ASN A 36 8.28 -1.48 8.35
C ASN A 36 9.38 -2.00 7.42
N LEU A 37 10.63 -2.14 7.91
CA LEU A 37 11.71 -2.76 7.14
C LEU A 37 11.40 -4.21 6.80
N ILE A 38 10.97 -5.01 7.80
CA ILE A 38 10.61 -6.41 7.59
C ILE A 38 9.49 -6.52 6.56
N PHE A 39 8.43 -5.73 6.68
CA PHE A 39 7.33 -5.71 5.72
C PHE A 39 7.79 -5.29 4.32
N ALA A 40 8.63 -4.26 4.21
CA ALA A 40 9.12 -3.79 2.92
C ALA A 40 9.91 -4.87 2.18
N PHE A 41 10.85 -5.53 2.87
CA PHE A 41 11.61 -6.62 2.29
C PHE A 41 10.76 -7.86 2.03
N ALA A 42 9.82 -8.19 2.92
CA ALA A 42 8.88 -9.29 2.70
C ALA A 42 8.06 -9.06 1.42
N ILE A 43 7.55 -7.85 1.19
CA ILE A 43 6.82 -7.50 -0.03
C ILE A 43 7.73 -7.59 -1.25
N LEU A 44 8.96 -7.06 -1.16
CA LEU A 44 9.93 -7.05 -2.25
C LEU A 44 10.32 -8.46 -2.71
N PHE A 45 10.57 -9.37 -1.76
CA PHE A 45 11.00 -10.74 -2.05
C PHE A 45 9.87 -11.75 -2.26
N SER A 46 8.68 -11.49 -1.71
CA SER A 46 7.51 -12.36 -1.91
C SER A 46 6.78 -12.09 -3.23
N GLU A 47 7.17 -11.05 -3.96
CA GLU A 47 6.59 -10.73 -5.26
C GLU A 47 6.83 -11.85 -6.27
N ARG A 48 5.76 -12.31 -6.93
CA ARG A 48 5.79 -13.48 -7.83
C ARG A 48 5.61 -13.13 -9.31
N GLU A 49 5.37 -11.86 -9.63
CA GLU A 49 5.25 -11.42 -11.02
C GLU A 49 6.60 -11.54 -11.75
N GLU A 50 6.66 -12.34 -12.82
CA GLU A 50 7.89 -12.51 -13.63
C GLU A 50 8.43 -11.18 -14.16
N ARG A 51 7.51 -10.28 -14.58
CA ARG A 51 7.88 -8.93 -15.03
C ARG A 51 8.57 -8.12 -13.93
N PHE A 52 8.17 -8.34 -12.67
CA PHE A 52 8.82 -7.70 -11.55
C PHE A 52 10.21 -8.28 -11.32
N HIS A 53 10.40 -9.60 -11.45
CA HIS A 53 11.74 -10.21 -11.34
C HIS A 53 12.72 -9.70 -12.41
N ASN A 54 12.25 -9.55 -13.66
CA ASN A 54 13.09 -8.99 -14.72
C ASN A 54 13.47 -7.53 -14.43
N TRP A 55 12.51 -6.71 -14.01
CA TRP A 55 12.76 -5.33 -13.59
C TRP A 55 13.69 -5.27 -12.36
N PHE A 56 13.47 -6.14 -11.38
CA PHE A 56 14.26 -6.22 -10.15
C PHE A 56 15.71 -6.61 -10.43
N GLY A 57 15.96 -7.52 -11.37
CA GLY A 57 17.32 -7.88 -11.80
C GLY A 57 18.09 -6.70 -12.40
N GLN A 58 17.41 -5.80 -13.12
CA GLN A 58 18.03 -4.62 -13.72
C GLN A 58 18.16 -3.44 -12.74
N HIS A 59 17.28 -3.35 -11.76
CA HIS A 59 17.15 -2.19 -10.87
C HIS A 59 17.25 -2.54 -9.37
N THR A 60 17.93 -3.64 -9.03
CA THR A 60 18.03 -4.17 -7.64
C THR A 60 18.46 -3.10 -6.64
N ARG A 61 19.47 -2.28 -6.99
CA ARG A 61 20.01 -1.25 -6.09
C ARG A 61 18.96 -0.21 -5.71
N VAL A 62 18.16 0.22 -6.68
CA VAL A 62 17.08 1.21 -6.47
C VAL A 62 15.99 0.59 -5.60
N ALA A 63 15.57 -0.63 -5.92
CA ALA A 63 14.54 -1.35 -5.17
C ALA A 63 14.92 -1.55 -3.70
N VAL A 64 16.15 -2.01 -3.44
CA VAL A 64 16.66 -2.21 -2.06
C VAL A 64 16.80 -0.88 -1.32
N THR A 65 17.26 0.18 -1.99
CA THR A 65 17.37 1.52 -1.36
C THR A 65 16.00 2.04 -0.94
N ILE A 66 15.00 1.90 -1.80
CA ILE A 66 13.63 2.33 -1.49
C ILE A 66 13.02 1.45 -0.40
N ALA A 67 13.32 0.14 -0.38
CA ALA A 67 12.92 -0.74 0.72
C ALA A 67 13.56 -0.34 2.06
N LEU A 68 14.83 0.09 2.07
CA LEU A 68 15.49 0.62 3.27
C LEU A 68 14.84 1.93 3.73
N ILE A 69 14.59 2.87 2.81
CA ILE A 69 13.88 4.12 3.08
C ILE A 69 12.47 3.86 3.62
N SER A 70 11.85 2.75 3.20
CA SER A 70 10.53 2.32 3.65
C SER A 70 10.49 1.94 5.13
N GLY A 71 11.64 1.74 5.79
CA GLY A 71 11.69 1.63 7.25
C GLY A 71 11.09 2.84 7.98
N ALA A 72 11.36 4.05 7.48
CA ALA A 72 10.80 5.27 8.06
C ALA A 72 9.30 5.45 7.75
N ASN A 73 8.85 4.94 6.60
CA ASN A 73 7.45 4.86 6.23
C ASN A 73 7.27 3.84 5.10
N ILE A 74 6.51 2.77 5.35
CA ILE A 74 6.23 1.71 4.38
C ILE A 74 5.58 2.21 3.09
N ASP A 75 4.88 3.35 3.13
CA ASP A 75 4.31 3.99 1.94
C ASP A 75 5.40 4.42 0.92
N MET A 76 6.66 4.58 1.33
CA MET A 76 7.76 4.87 0.41
C MET A 76 8.00 3.75 -0.59
N LEU A 77 7.56 2.52 -0.28
CA LEU A 77 7.66 1.41 -1.22
C LEU A 77 6.76 1.62 -2.44
N PHE A 78 5.73 2.49 -2.37
CA PHE A 78 4.98 2.89 -3.57
C PHE A 78 5.86 3.63 -4.59
N LEU A 79 6.98 4.22 -4.17
CA LEU A 79 7.84 4.97 -5.08
C LEU A 79 8.39 4.10 -6.20
N ILE A 80 8.62 2.80 -5.97
CA ILE A 80 9.09 1.89 -7.03
C ILE A 80 8.06 1.68 -8.13
N LYS A 81 6.78 1.92 -7.85
CA LYS A 81 5.67 1.78 -8.82
C LYS A 81 5.21 3.14 -9.36
N SER A 82 5.39 4.20 -8.59
CA SER A 82 5.01 5.52 -9.06
C SER A 82 5.86 5.82 -10.28
N TYR A 83 5.22 6.00 -11.44
CA TYR A 83 5.83 6.43 -12.70
C TYR A 83 6.40 7.87 -12.58
N LEU A 84 7.24 8.06 -11.58
CA LEU A 84 7.88 9.30 -11.20
C LEU A 84 8.83 9.61 -12.36
N MET A 85 8.55 10.72 -13.05
CA MET A 85 9.37 11.23 -14.16
C MET A 85 9.49 10.34 -15.41
N LYS A 86 8.63 9.33 -15.61
CA LYS A 86 8.74 8.36 -16.72
C LYS A 86 10.07 7.58 -16.73
N TRP A 87 10.75 7.49 -15.60
CA TRP A 87 12.03 6.79 -15.51
C TRP A 87 11.78 5.31 -15.25
N ASP A 88 12.50 4.45 -15.99
CA ASP A 88 12.36 2.99 -15.90
C ASP A 88 12.69 2.45 -14.49
N PHE A 89 13.53 3.18 -13.74
CA PHE A 89 13.89 2.90 -12.35
C PHE A 89 12.73 2.97 -11.34
N PHE A 90 11.61 3.60 -11.69
CA PHE A 90 10.44 3.74 -10.82
C PHE A 90 9.17 3.15 -11.47
N ASN A 91 9.35 2.27 -12.46
CA ASN A 91 8.25 1.61 -13.17
C ASN A 91 8.17 0.10 -12.85
N ALA A 92 8.23 -0.24 -11.56
CA ALA A 92 8.14 -1.63 -11.13
C ALA A 92 6.70 -2.17 -11.28
N PRO A 93 6.51 -3.30 -11.98
CA PRO A 93 5.22 -3.93 -12.15
C PRO A 93 4.85 -4.76 -10.90
N LEU A 94 4.56 -4.08 -9.79
CA LEU A 94 4.10 -4.72 -8.55
C LEU A 94 2.71 -5.33 -8.71
N SER A 95 2.51 -6.51 -8.13
CA SER A 95 1.22 -7.19 -8.10
C SER A 95 0.20 -6.47 -7.22
N ARG A 96 -1.08 -6.80 -7.42
CA ARG A 96 -2.18 -6.28 -6.58
C ARG A 96 -2.03 -6.69 -5.11
N ASN A 97 -1.41 -7.85 -4.84
CA ASN A 97 -1.23 -8.34 -3.48
C ASN A 97 -0.16 -7.53 -2.74
N SER A 98 0.98 -7.28 -3.37
CA SER A 98 2.03 -6.39 -2.84
C SER A 98 1.49 -5.00 -2.55
N LEU A 99 0.67 -4.46 -3.46
CA LEU A 99 0.05 -3.14 -3.27
C LEU A 99 -0.92 -3.07 -2.09
N LYS A 100 -1.73 -4.13 -1.90
CA LYS A 100 -2.59 -4.26 -0.72
C LYS A 100 -1.75 -4.39 0.55
N GLY A 101 -0.64 -5.12 0.50
CA GLY A 101 0.31 -5.26 1.59
C GLY A 101 0.90 -3.91 2.03
N ILE A 102 1.36 -3.09 1.08
CA ILE A 102 1.85 -1.73 1.37
C ILE A 102 0.75 -0.89 2.02
N PHE A 103 -0.47 -0.93 1.48
CA PHE A 103 -1.61 -0.20 2.04
C PHE A 103 -1.92 -0.63 3.48
N TRP A 104 -2.01 -1.93 3.74
CA TRP A 104 -2.30 -2.46 5.08
C TRP A 104 -1.16 -2.19 6.06
N GLY A 105 0.09 -2.33 5.63
CA GLY A 105 1.27 -1.93 6.42
C GLY A 105 1.22 -0.44 6.77
N GLY A 106 0.83 0.39 5.80
CA GLY A 106 0.64 1.83 6.01
C GLY A 106 -0.46 2.14 7.02
N CYS A 107 -1.55 1.38 7.03
CA CYS A 107 -2.60 1.49 8.06
C CYS A 107 -2.09 1.03 9.43
N LEU A 108 -1.40 -0.10 9.50
CA LEU A 108 -0.82 -0.62 10.75
C LEU A 108 0.14 0.38 11.38
N ASN A 109 0.99 1.03 10.57
CA ASN A 109 1.97 2.02 11.02
C ASN A 109 1.31 3.21 11.76
N ILE A 110 0.08 3.60 11.40
CA ILE A 110 -0.65 4.67 12.10
C ILE A 110 -0.93 4.24 13.55
N PHE A 111 -1.40 3.01 13.76
CA PHE A 111 -1.75 2.50 15.08
C PHE A 111 -0.53 2.23 15.95
N ILE A 112 0.55 1.68 15.39
CA ILE A 112 1.73 1.26 16.16
C ILE A 112 2.76 2.37 16.36
N SER A 113 2.73 3.43 15.53
CA SER A 113 3.74 4.49 15.55
C SER A 113 3.12 5.87 15.74
N ASP A 114 2.17 6.27 14.87
CA ASP A 114 1.67 7.65 14.87
C ASP A 114 0.87 7.97 16.14
N ILE A 115 -0.05 7.09 16.55
CA ILE A 115 -0.87 7.29 17.76
C ILE A 115 0.01 7.26 19.04
N PRO A 116 0.86 6.24 19.29
CA PRO A 116 1.68 6.21 20.49
C PRO A 116 2.66 7.39 20.60
N GLN A 117 3.29 7.78 19.49
CA GLN A 117 4.22 8.91 19.52
C GLN A 117 3.50 10.23 19.78
N PHE A 118 2.30 10.42 19.22
CA PHE A 118 1.47 11.59 19.52
C PHE A 118 1.14 11.66 21.02
N ILE A 119 0.76 10.52 21.63
CA ILE A 119 0.48 10.43 23.07
C ILE A 119 1.72 10.80 23.89
N ILE A 120 2.90 10.29 23.53
CA ILE A 120 4.17 10.61 24.21
C ILE A 120 4.49 12.11 24.16
N GLN A 121 4.28 12.75 23.00
CA GLN A 121 4.50 14.19 22.86
C GLN A 121 3.51 15.02 23.71
N VAL A 122 2.25 14.58 23.83
CA VAL A 122 1.27 15.21 24.75
C VAL A 122 1.74 15.10 26.20
N PHE A 123 2.26 13.92 26.61
CA PHE A 123 2.80 13.74 27.96
C PHE A 123 4.04 14.60 28.20
N TYR A 124 4.93 14.72 27.22
CA TYR A 124 6.10 15.61 27.32
C TYR A 124 5.67 17.05 27.63
N LEU A 125 4.70 17.60 26.88
CA LEU A 125 4.21 18.96 27.11
C LEU A 125 3.53 19.13 28.47
N ARG A 126 2.93 18.06 29.02
CA ARG A 126 2.27 18.12 30.32
C ARG A 126 3.25 18.08 31.49
N TYR A 127 4.35 17.35 31.37
CA TYR A 127 5.30 17.11 32.45
C TYR A 127 6.57 17.98 32.36
N SER A 128 6.85 18.59 31.21
CA SER A 128 7.95 19.54 31.09
C SER A 128 7.61 20.82 31.86
N VAL A 129 8.45 21.15 32.84
CA VAL A 129 8.37 22.41 33.61
C VAL A 129 8.95 23.57 32.79
N VAL A 130 9.75 23.27 31.76
CA VAL A 130 10.34 24.24 30.83
C VAL A 130 9.58 24.20 29.50
N PHE A 131 9.08 25.36 29.08
CA PHE A 131 8.39 25.55 27.80
C PHE A 131 9.39 25.64 26.67
N ASP A 132 9.78 24.50 26.10
CA ASP A 132 10.62 24.47 24.90
C ASP A 132 9.74 24.56 23.63
N PRO A 133 10.03 25.51 22.71
CA PRO A 133 9.25 25.67 21.48
C PRO A 133 9.40 24.48 20.52
N ILE A 134 10.49 23.71 20.62
CA ILE A 134 10.81 22.56 19.76
C ILE A 134 9.72 21.46 19.89
N PRO A 135 9.38 20.95 21.09
CA PRO A 135 8.29 19.99 21.29
C PRO A 135 6.93 20.45 20.74
N ILE A 136 6.61 21.75 20.88
CA ILE A 136 5.34 22.31 20.40
C ILE A 136 5.29 22.32 18.86
N ILE A 137 6.36 22.79 18.22
CA ILE A 137 6.48 22.76 16.75
C ILE A 137 6.44 21.32 16.26
N THR A 138 7.09 20.40 16.96
CA THR A 138 7.12 18.97 16.65
C THR A 138 5.73 18.33 16.79
N LEU A 139 4.93 18.76 17.77
CA LEU A 139 3.54 18.31 17.95
C LEU A 139 2.62 18.83 16.83
N ILE A 140 2.74 20.11 16.46
CA ILE A 140 1.97 20.70 15.36
C ILE A 140 2.34 20.01 14.04
N ALA A 141 3.64 19.81 13.80
CA ALA A 141 4.19 19.09 12.66
C ALA A 141 3.69 17.64 12.59
N SER A 142 3.68 16.92 13.71
CA SER A 142 3.24 15.53 13.77
C SER A 142 1.73 15.41 13.54
N GLY A 143 0.93 16.29 14.16
CA GLY A 143 -0.52 16.37 13.95
C GLY A 143 -0.87 16.68 12.50
N LEU A 144 -0.22 17.67 11.88
CA LEU A 144 -0.46 18.02 10.48
C LEU A 144 -0.03 16.90 9.53
N SER A 145 1.07 16.20 9.84
CA SER A 145 1.52 15.03 9.08
C SER A 145 0.56 13.86 9.21
N MET A 146 -0.01 13.63 10.38
CA MET A 146 -0.99 12.58 10.62
C MET A 146 -2.28 12.85 9.84
N VAL A 147 -2.81 14.07 9.91
CA VAL A 147 -3.99 14.49 9.12
C VAL A 147 -3.71 14.35 7.63
N SER A 148 -2.54 14.80 7.18
CA SER A 148 -2.13 14.68 5.77
C SER A 148 -2.04 13.22 5.33
N ASN A 149 -1.43 12.34 6.12
CA ASN A 149 -1.37 10.91 5.84
C ASN A 149 -2.75 10.25 5.78
N ILE A 150 -3.66 10.61 6.69
CA ILE A 150 -5.04 10.10 6.71
C ILE A 150 -5.79 10.58 5.46
N ILE A 151 -5.72 11.88 5.13
CA ILE A 151 -6.39 12.44 3.95
C ILE A 151 -5.82 11.82 2.67
N THR A 152 -4.50 11.71 2.53
CA THR A 152 -3.86 11.07 1.37
C THR A 152 -4.26 9.61 1.24
N LYS A 153 -4.26 8.85 2.33
CA LYS A 153 -4.71 7.45 2.32
C LYS A 153 -6.19 7.32 2.02
N LEU A 154 -7.02 8.21 2.55
CA LEU A 154 -8.46 8.25 2.27
C LEU A 154 -8.72 8.62 0.80
N PHE A 155 -7.99 9.58 0.25
CA PHE A 155 -8.10 10.00 -1.15
C PHE A 155 -7.59 8.94 -2.12
N ILE A 156 -6.45 8.30 -1.82
CA ILE A 156 -5.93 7.16 -2.59
C ILE A 156 -6.88 5.97 -2.46
N ARG A 157 -7.38 5.65 -1.26
CA ARG A 157 -8.41 4.63 -1.07
C ARG A 157 -9.63 4.97 -1.90
N PHE A 158 -10.12 6.21 -1.88
CA PHE A 158 -11.30 6.59 -2.64
C PHE A 158 -11.05 6.48 -4.14
N LYS A 159 -9.98 7.10 -4.66
CA LYS A 159 -9.71 7.15 -6.10
C LYS A 159 -9.24 5.81 -6.69
N VAL A 160 -8.29 5.13 -6.04
CA VAL A 160 -7.76 3.84 -6.51
C VAL A 160 -8.73 2.69 -6.25
N PHE A 161 -9.50 2.70 -5.16
CA PHE A 161 -10.50 1.66 -4.93
C PHE A 161 -11.75 1.85 -5.77
N ASP A 162 -12.17 3.08 -6.06
CA ASP A 162 -13.29 3.35 -6.97
C ASP A 162 -12.96 2.87 -8.40
N GLU A 163 -11.77 3.18 -8.90
CA GLU A 163 -11.30 2.70 -10.22
C GLU A 163 -11.10 1.17 -10.24
N TYR A 164 -10.67 0.58 -9.12
CA TYR A 164 -10.60 -0.88 -8.92
C TYR A 164 -11.99 -1.54 -8.88
N LEU A 165 -12.97 -0.91 -8.23
CA LEU A 165 -14.33 -1.40 -8.11
C LEU A 165 -15.05 -1.30 -9.46
N LYS A 166 -14.85 -0.19 -10.18
CA LYS A 166 -15.36 0.02 -11.53
C LYS A 166 -14.84 -1.04 -12.51
N GLY A 167 -13.53 -1.32 -12.52
CA GLY A 167 -12.96 -2.38 -13.35
C GLY A 167 -13.32 -3.81 -12.92
N HIS A 168 -13.70 -4.04 -11.65
CA HIS A 168 -14.25 -5.34 -11.21
C HIS A 168 -15.72 -5.50 -11.62
N LEU A 169 -16.51 -4.43 -11.56
CA LEU A 169 -17.90 -4.42 -11.98
C LEU A 169 -18.04 -4.57 -13.50
N GLU A 170 -17.15 -3.95 -14.27
CA GLU A 170 -17.08 -4.12 -15.73
C GLU A 170 -16.72 -5.56 -16.11
N ARG A 171 -15.63 -6.13 -15.56
CA ARG A 171 -15.31 -7.55 -15.80
C ARG A 171 -16.40 -8.53 -15.38
N LYS A 172 -17.14 -8.24 -14.31
CA LYS A 172 -18.25 -9.09 -13.87
C LYS A 172 -19.46 -8.99 -14.82
N LYS A 173 -19.64 -7.84 -15.50
CA LYS A 173 -20.63 -7.69 -16.57
C LYS A 173 -20.20 -8.41 -17.84
N ASP A 174 -18.93 -8.33 -18.22
CA ASP A 174 -18.40 -9.00 -19.41
C ASP A 174 -18.50 -10.52 -19.27
N ILE A 175 -18.05 -11.09 -18.14
CA ILE A 175 -18.18 -12.53 -17.85
C ILE A 175 -19.66 -12.97 -17.88
N LYS A 176 -20.57 -12.15 -17.34
CA LYS A 176 -22.01 -12.46 -17.36
C LYS A 176 -22.57 -12.42 -18.78
N LYS A 177 -22.10 -11.50 -19.62
CA LYS A 177 -22.52 -11.36 -21.01
C LYS A 177 -22.03 -12.56 -21.84
N ASP A 178 -20.77 -12.92 -21.70
CA ASP A 178 -20.18 -14.08 -22.38
C ASP A 178 -20.88 -15.38 -21.98
N SER A 179 -21.25 -15.55 -20.70
CA SER A 179 -22.01 -16.74 -20.28
C SER A 179 -23.42 -16.82 -20.91
N ILE A 180 -24.08 -15.68 -21.15
CA ILE A 180 -25.42 -15.65 -21.77
C ILE A 180 -25.31 -15.88 -23.29
N GLU A 181 -24.29 -15.35 -23.96
CA GLU A 181 -24.07 -15.60 -25.39
C GLU A 181 -23.75 -17.07 -25.65
N ASN A 182 -22.93 -17.71 -24.82
CA ASN A 182 -22.59 -19.14 -24.95
C ASN A 182 -23.80 -20.07 -24.68
N GLU A 183 -24.71 -19.72 -23.75
CA GLU A 183 -25.96 -20.49 -23.54
C GLU A 183 -26.91 -20.39 -24.74
N ASN A 184 -27.06 -19.20 -25.32
CA ASN A 184 -27.94 -19.00 -26.49
C ASN A 184 -27.39 -19.68 -27.76
N GLU A 185 -26.07 -19.77 -27.91
CA GLU A 185 -25.42 -20.44 -29.04
C GLU A 185 -25.52 -21.98 -28.92
N ALA A 186 -25.48 -22.51 -27.70
CA ALA A 186 -25.72 -23.93 -27.42
C ALA A 186 -27.17 -24.35 -27.70
N ASP A 187 -28.15 -23.51 -27.32
CA ASP A 187 -29.57 -23.75 -27.62
C ASP A 187 -29.92 -23.58 -29.12
N GLY A 188 -29.15 -22.75 -29.84
CA GLY A 188 -29.31 -22.55 -31.29
C GLY A 188 -28.77 -23.69 -32.16
N LEU A 189 -27.75 -24.41 -31.69
CA LEU A 189 -27.15 -25.55 -32.39
C LEU A 189 -28.01 -26.83 -32.33
N ASP A 190 -28.80 -27.02 -31.27
CA ASP A 190 -29.68 -28.20 -31.11
C ASP A 190 -30.91 -28.17 -32.05
N ILE A 191 -31.21 -27.01 -32.65
CA ILE A 191 -32.34 -26.85 -33.60
C ILE A 191 -31.90 -27.07 -35.06
N SER A 192 -30.61 -26.94 -35.40
CA SER A 192 -30.15 -27.03 -36.79
C SER A 192 -29.90 -28.47 -37.29
N ASP A 193 -29.76 -29.46 -36.40
CA ASP A 193 -29.44 -30.85 -36.78
C ASP A 193 -30.68 -31.77 -36.92
N LYS A 194 -31.89 -31.27 -36.66
CA LYS A 194 -33.13 -32.06 -36.80
C LYS A 194 -33.80 -32.02 -38.18
N ASP A 195 -33.33 -31.19 -39.12
CA ASP A 195 -34.01 -30.95 -40.40
C ASP A 195 -33.29 -31.56 -41.63
N LYS A 196 -32.31 -32.45 -41.43
CA LYS A 196 -31.52 -33.03 -42.54
C LYS A 196 -31.61 -34.55 -42.73
N THR A 197 -32.49 -35.24 -42.02
CA THR A 197 -32.71 -36.69 -42.22
C THR A 197 -34.18 -37.01 -42.29
N ASP A 198 -34.87 -36.57 -43.35
CA ASP A 198 -36.16 -37.12 -43.79
C ASP A 198 -36.35 -36.80 -45.27
N GLY A 199 -35.63 -37.52 -46.13
CA GLY A 199 -35.71 -37.27 -47.57
C GLY A 199 -34.83 -38.15 -48.41
N GLU A 200 -34.85 -39.46 -48.21
CA GLU A 200 -34.54 -40.43 -49.28
C GLU A 200 -34.80 -41.86 -48.79
N THR A 201 -35.91 -42.45 -49.21
CA THR A 201 -36.02 -43.88 -49.56
C THR A 201 -37.44 -44.19 -50.04
N LYS A 202 -37.60 -44.34 -51.36
CA LYS A 202 -38.31 -45.45 -52.03
C LYS A 202 -38.59 -45.10 -53.49
N PHE A 203 -37.79 -45.65 -54.39
CA PHE A 203 -38.27 -46.17 -55.67
C PHE A 203 -37.47 -47.42 -56.02
N GLU A 204 -38.23 -48.41 -56.51
CA GLU A 204 -37.90 -49.77 -56.99
C GLU A 204 -37.70 -50.88 -55.94
#